data_AF-A0A358A1C1-F1
#
_entry.id   AF-A0A358A1C1-F1
#
_cell.length_a   1.000
_cell.length_b   1.000
_cell.length_c   1.000
_cell.angle_alpha   90.00
_cell.angle_beta   90.00
_cell.angle_gamma   90.00
#
_symmetry.space_group_name_H-M   'P 1'
#
loop_
_entity.id
_entity.type
_entity.pdbx_description
1 polymer ?
#
loop_
_entity_poly.entity_id
_entity_poly.type
_entity_poly.pdbx_seq_one_letter_code
_entity_poly.pdbx_strand_id
1 'polypeptide(L)' 'GRRIDTTLDLADILLEEAKVAIVPGEAFGVGGGARLSFALGDGDLSEGVGRIADFLS' A
#
# COMPACT_ATOMS: atom_id res chain seq x y z
N GLY A 1 -3.23 11.09 14.99
CA GLY A 1 -2.80 10.09 13.99
C GLY A 1 -3.44 8.76 14.33
N ARG A 2 -3.82 7.99 13.30
CA ARG A 2 -4.28 6.60 13.46
C ARG A 2 -3.06 5.72 13.75
N ARG A 3 -3.17 4.81 14.72
CA ARG A 3 -2.11 3.83 14.98
C ARG A 3 -2.18 2.75 13.91
N ILE A 4 -1.04 2.35 13.37
CA ILE A 4 -0.91 1.27 12.38
C ILE A 4 -0.11 0.17 13.05
N ASP A 5 -0.75 -0.98 13.27
CA ASP A 5 -0.12 -2.13 13.95
C ASP A 5 0.06 -3.33 12.99
N THR A 6 -0.65 -3.36 11.86
CA THR A 6 -0.61 -4.44 10.87
C THR A 6 -0.47 -3.92 9.43
N THR A 7 -0.08 -4.78 8.49
CA THR A 7 -0.07 -4.38 7.07
C THR A 7 -1.48 -4.20 6.52
N LEU A 8 -2.49 -4.83 7.13
CA LEU A 8 -3.90 -4.56 6.82
C LEU A 8 -4.27 -3.11 7.16
N ASP A 9 -3.91 -2.63 8.34
CA ASP A 9 -4.14 -1.23 8.74
C ASP A 9 -3.46 -0.26 7.77
N LEU A 10 -2.24 -0.60 7.33
CA LEU A 10 -1.49 0.18 6.35
C LEU A 10 -2.18 0.19 4.98
N ALA A 11 -2.70 -0.96 4.53
CA ALA A 11 -3.41 -1.07 3.26
C ALA A 11 -4.69 -0.22 3.26
N ASP A 12 -5.45 -0.25 4.36
CA ASP A 12 -6.68 0.53 4.51
C ASP A 12 -6.40 2.03 4.47
N ILE A 13 -5.42 2.51 5.23
CA ILE A 13 -5.11 3.95 5.28
C ILE A 13 -4.50 4.46 3.97
N LEU A 14 -3.67 3.67 3.28
CA LEU A 14 -3.16 4.02 1.95
C LEU A 14 -4.29 4.15 0.93
N LEU A 15 -5.31 3.30 1.02
CA LEU A 15 -6.48 3.39 0.16
C LEU A 15 -7.33 4.63 0.49
N GLU A 16 -7.55 4.92 1.78
CA GLU A 16 -8.35 6.05 2.25
C GLU A 16 -7.70 7.39 1.96
N GLU A 17 -6.43 7.58 2.35
CA GLU A 17 -5.72 8.86 2.34
C GLU A 17 -4.95 9.07 1.03
N ALA A 18 -4.16 8.07 0.60
CA ALA A 18 -3.28 8.18 -0.57
C ALA A 18 -3.93 7.69 -1.88
N LYS A 19 -5.14 7.11 -1.80
CA LYS A 19 -5.85 6.52 -2.95
C LYS A 19 -5.03 5.45 -3.68
N VAL A 20 -4.27 4.64 -2.93
CA VAL A 20 -3.48 3.52 -3.46
C VAL A 20 -3.93 2.21 -2.82
N ALA A 21 -4.35 1.26 -3.66
CA ALA A 21 -4.72 -0.08 -3.21
C ALA A 21 -3.49 -1.01 -3.22
N ILE A 22 -3.17 -1.61 -2.08
CA ILE A 22 -2.19 -2.70 -1.97
C ILE A 22 -2.85 -3.94 -1.39
N VAL A 23 -2.25 -5.11 -1.58
CA VAL A 23 -2.76 -6.35 -0.96
C VAL A 23 -1.93 -6.68 0.27
N PRO A 24 -2.52 -6.76 1.47
CA PRO A 24 -1.80 -7.14 2.69
C PRO A 24 -1.33 -8.60 2.61
N GLY A 25 -0.12 -8.86 3.09
CA GLY A 25 0.53 -10.18 3.04
C GLY A 25 -0.10 -11.21 3.97
N GLU A 26 -0.85 -10.77 4.98
CA GLU A 26 -1.65 -11.60 5.87
C GLU A 26 -2.65 -12.47 5.08
N ALA A 27 -3.17 -11.98 3.95
CA ALA A 27 -4.03 -12.76 3.04
C ALA A 27 -3.32 -13.96 2.41
N PHE A 28 -1.98 -14.00 2.45
CA PHE A 28 -1.13 -15.05 1.92
C PHE A 28 -0.30 -15.78 3.00
N GLY A 29 -0.57 -15.52 4.29
CA GLY A 29 0.16 -16.12 5.40
C GLY A 29 1.54 -15.50 5.67
N VAL A 30 1.84 -14.32 5.10
CA VAL A 30 3.10 -13.59 5.31
C VAL A 30 2.79 -12.25 5.99
N GLY A 31 2.69 -12.26 7.31
CA GLY A 31 2.48 -11.05 8.10
C GLY A 31 3.64 -10.06 7.95
N GLY A 32 3.35 -8.76 7.96
CA GLY A 32 4.35 -7.70 7.77
C GLY A 32 4.82 -7.50 6.32
N GLY A 33 4.38 -8.34 5.38
CA GLY A 33 4.61 -8.16 3.95
C GLY A 33 3.40 -7.54 3.24
N ALA A 34 3.61 -6.97 2.05
CA ALA A 34 2.56 -6.52 1.14
C ALA A 34 2.86 -6.97 -0.30
N ARG A 35 1.82 -7.16 -1.10
CA ARG A 35 1.93 -7.46 -2.53
C ARG A 35 1.46 -6.26 -3.35
N LEU A 36 2.33 -5.80 -4.24
CA LEU A 36 2.05 -4.76 -5.22
C LEU A 36 1.89 -5.38 -6.60
N SER A 37 0.89 -4.94 -7.35
CA SER A 37 0.76 -5.29 -8.76
C SER A 37 1.70 -4.42 -9.59
N PHE A 38 2.53 -5.02 -10.43
CA PHE A 38 3.36 -4.33 -11.41
C PHE A 38 2.81 -4.47 -12.84
N ALA A 39 1.65 -5.10 -13.02
CA ALA A 39 1.02 -5.29 -14.32
C ALA A 39 0.14 -4.08 -14.71
N LEU A 40 0.71 -2.88 -14.60
CA LEU A 40 0.11 -1.59 -14.94
C LEU A 40 1.05 -0.83 -15.89
N GLY A 41 0.59 0.30 -16.45
CA GLY A 41 1.48 1.16 -17.22
C GLY A 41 2.51 1.86 -16.33
N ASP A 42 3.68 2.18 -16.88
CA ASP A 42 4.78 2.83 -16.13
C ASP A 42 4.36 4.15 -15.44
N GLY A 43 3.44 4.90 -16.07
CA GLY A 43 2.87 6.12 -15.50
C GLY A 43 2.08 5.85 -14.21
N ASP A 44 1.14 4.91 -14.26
CA ASP A 44 0.32 4.51 -13.12
C ASP A 44 1.18 3.93 -11.99
N LEU A 45 2.21 3.14 -12.34
CA LEU A 45 3.17 2.60 -11.37
C LEU A 45 3.98 3.71 -10.69
N SER A 46 4.51 4.65 -11.47
CA SER A 46 5.29 5.78 -10.95
C SER A 46 4.45 6.65 -10.03
N GLU A 47 3.21 6.95 -10.42
CA GLU A 47 2.26 7.72 -9.61
C GLU A 47 1.89 6.98 -8.31
N GLY A 48 1.54 5.69 -8.40
CA GLY A 48 1.18 4.89 -7.23
C GLY A 48 2.32 4.77 -6.22
N VAL A 49 3.55 4.51 -6.69
CA VAL A 49 4.73 4.44 -5.83
C VAL A 49 5.07 5.81 -5.24
N GLY A 50 4.95 6.89 -6.02
CA GLY A 50 5.17 8.25 -5.55
C GLY A 50 4.23 8.62 -4.40
N ARG A 51 2.92 8.34 -4.56
CA ARG A 51 1.92 8.56 -3.50
C ARG A 51 2.20 7.78 -2.22
N ILE A 52 2.70 6.54 -2.34
CA ILE A 52 3.13 5.75 -1.18
C ILE A 52 4.33 6.42 -0.50
N ALA A 53 5.32 6.87 -1.26
CA ALA A 53 6.51 7.53 -0.72
C ALA A 53 6.15 8.82 0.02
N ASP A 54 5.31 9.66 -0.58
CA ASP A 54 4.84 10.93 0.01
C ASP A 54 4.00 10.70 1.28
N PHE A 55 3.24 9.61 1.35
CA PHE A 55 2.46 9.26 2.55
C PHE A 55 3.36 8.79 3.71
N LEU A 56 4.50 8.15 3.41
CA LEU A 56 5.39 7.55 4.42
C LEU A 56 6.50 8.49 4.93
N SER A 57 6.75 9.61 4.23
CA SER A 57 7.72 10.64 4.63
C SER A 57 7.23 11.50 5.78
#